data_AF-A0A353NRL1-F1
#
_entry.id   AF-A0A353NRL1-F1
#
_cell.length_a   1.000
_cell.length_b   1.000
_cell.length_c   1.000
_cell.angle_alpha   90.00
_cell.angle_beta   90.00
_cell.angle_gamma   90.00
#
_symmetry.space_group_name_H-M   'P 1'
#
loop_
_entity.id
_entity.type
_entity.pdbx_description
1 polymer ?
#
loop_
_entity_poly.entity_id
_entity_poly.type
_entity_poly.pdbx_seq_one_letter_code
_entity_poly.pdbx_strand_id
1 'polypeptide(L)' 'MEREAGELKGALLDKCGDGVKFRYVDVMSKEMKDYPDIQKILDRVHLPLTVINGKPSFHGGLSSEKIGGGVSELLK' A
#
# COMPACT_ATOMS: atom_id res chain seq x y z
N MET A 1 1.60 -5.94 -11.37
CA MET A 1 1.54 -5.58 -9.94
C MET A 1 2.71 -4.70 -9.49
N GLU A 2 3.96 -5.17 -9.49
CA GLU A 2 5.10 -4.33 -9.05
C GLU A 2 5.22 -3.03 -9.87
N ARG A 3 5.04 -3.10 -11.19
CA ARG A 3 5.00 -1.92 -12.06
C ARG A 3 3.91 -0.91 -11.65
N GLU A 4 2.69 -1.38 -11.47
CA GLU A 4 1.54 -0.54 -11.06
C GLU A 4 1.75 0.07 -9.67
N ALA A 5 2.38 -0.69 -8.77
CA ALA A 5 2.80 -0.19 -7.46
C ALA A 5 3.88 0.90 -7.60
N GLY A 6 4.79 0.79 -8.56
CA GLY A 6 5.76 1.83 -8.92
C GLY A 6 5.11 3.11 -9.45
N GLU A 7 4.09 3.00 -10.30
CA GLU A 7 3.31 4.14 -10.79
C GLU A 7 2.56 4.84 -9.64
N LEU A 8 1.94 4.06 -8.75
CA LEU A 8 1.32 4.58 -7.53
C LEU A 8 2.34 5.29 -6.63
N LYS A 9 3.53 4.71 -6.43
CA LYS A 9 4.61 5.34 -5.67
C LYS A 9 4.98 6.71 -6.26
N GLY A 10 5.14 6.79 -7.58
CA GLY A 10 5.41 8.05 -8.27
C GLY A 10 4.35 9.10 -7.99
N ALA A 11 3.07 8.74 -8.15
CA ALA A 11 1.95 9.64 -7.89
C ALA A 11 1.87 10.09 -6.41
N LEU A 12 2.17 9.20 -5.45
CA LEU A 12 2.17 9.54 -4.03
C LEU A 12 3.32 10.49 -3.67
N LEU A 13 4.52 10.27 -4.20
CA LEU A 13 5.67 11.13 -3.96
C LEU A 13 5.48 12.52 -4.61
N ASP A 14 4.90 12.59 -5.80
CA ASP A 14 4.56 13.85 -6.46
C ASP A 14 3.58 14.69 -5.61
N LYS A 15 2.55 14.02 -5.06
CA LYS A 15 1.51 14.69 -4.26
C LYS A 15 1.92 15.02 -2.83
N CYS A 16 2.67 14.14 -2.17
CA CYS A 16 2.91 14.18 -0.72
C CYS A 16 4.39 14.38 -0.32
N GLY A 17 5.31 14.36 -1.30
CA GLY A 17 6.75 14.52 -1.09
C GLY A 17 7.35 13.46 -0.17
N ASP A 18 8.40 13.85 0.56
CA ASP A 18 9.13 13.01 1.52
C ASP A 18 8.30 12.56 2.74
N GLY A 19 7.06 13.03 2.89
CA GLY A 19 6.13 12.59 3.93
C GLY A 19 5.68 11.13 3.77
N VAL A 20 5.97 10.49 2.64
CA VAL A 20 5.50 9.13 2.32
C VAL A 20 6.66 8.17 2.11
N LYS A 21 6.68 7.10 2.91
CA LYS A 21 7.53 5.92 2.66
C LYS A 21 6.69 4.85 1.97
N PHE A 22 7.15 4.41 0.80
CA PHE A 22 6.47 3.39 0.01
C PHE A 22 7.30 2.10 -0.07
N ARG A 23 6.64 0.95 0.11
CA ARG A 23 7.23 -0.37 -0.09
C ARG A 23 6.23 -1.27 -0.80
N TYR A 24 6.68 -1.91 -1.87
CA TYR A 24 6.00 -3.05 -2.47
C TYR A 24 6.48 -4.33 -1.79
N VAL A 25 5.56 -5.23 -1.46
CA VAL A 25 5.87 -6.54 -0.87
C VAL A 25 5.11 -7.59 -1.66
N ASP A 26 5.84 -8.55 -2.22
CA ASP A 26 5.22 -9.72 -2.85
C ASP A 26 4.77 -10.69 -1.75
N VAL A 27 3.49 -11.09 -1.81
CA VAL A 27 2.87 -11.92 -0.76
C VAL A 27 3.45 -13.34 -0.68
N MET A 28 4.16 -13.78 -1.72
CA MET A 28 4.85 -15.07 -1.77
C MET A 28 6.32 -14.95 -1.32
N SER A 29 6.82 -13.74 -1.11
CA SER A 29 8.21 -13.50 -0.70
C SER A 29 8.42 -13.75 0.79
N LYS A 30 9.69 -13.98 1.16
CA LYS A 30 10.09 -14.15 2.57
C LYS A 30 9.88 -12.88 3.40
N GLU A 31 9.75 -11.71 2.77
CA GLU A 31 9.53 -10.42 3.45
C GLU A 31 8.17 -10.36 4.16
N MET A 32 7.19 -11.18 3.75
CA MET A 32 5.90 -11.25 4.45
C MET A 32 6.02 -11.69 5.91
N LYS A 33 7.15 -12.31 6.30
CA LYS A 33 7.44 -12.64 7.70
C LYS A 33 7.56 -11.41 8.58
N ASP A 34 7.87 -10.24 8.02
CA ASP A 34 7.92 -8.96 8.74
C ASP A 34 6.51 -8.39 9.01
N TYR A 35 5.45 -8.99 8.43
CA TYR A 35 4.08 -8.50 8.49
C TYR A 35 3.06 -9.58 8.93
N PRO A 36 3.23 -10.19 10.12
CA PRO A 36 2.42 -11.33 10.55
C PRO A 36 0.93 -11.04 10.66
N ASP A 37 0.54 -9.82 11.07
CA ASP A 37 -0.88 -9.45 11.16
C ASP A 37 -1.54 -9.25 9.79
N ILE A 38 -0.75 -8.86 8.78
CA ILE A 38 -1.23 -8.79 7.40
C ILE A 38 -1.42 -10.20 6.85
N GLN A 39 -0.48 -11.12 7.11
CA GLN A 39 -0.60 -12.51 6.66
C GLN A 39 -1.91 -13.18 7.11
N LYS A 40 -2.37 -12.90 8.34
CA LYS A 40 -3.62 -13.45 8.90
C LYS A 40 -4.88 -13.03 8.14
N ILE A 41 -4.85 -11.89 7.44
CA ILE A 41 -6.02 -11.34 6.75
C ILE A 41 -5.96 -11.50 5.23
N LEU A 42 -4.84 -11.96 4.66
CA LEU A 42 -4.65 -12.06 3.21
C LEU A 42 -5.71 -12.95 2.54
N ASP A 43 -6.10 -14.05 3.17
CA ASP A 43 -7.13 -14.98 2.66
C ASP A 43 -8.53 -14.35 2.60
N ARG A 44 -8.75 -13.25 3.34
CA ARG A 44 -10.04 -12.58 3.48
C ARG A 44 -10.18 -11.34 2.59
N VAL A 45 -9.15 -10.99 1.84
CA VAL A 45 -9.11 -9.76 1.02
C VAL A 45 -8.78 -10.08 -0.43
N HIS A 46 -9.22 -9.20 -1.34
CA HIS A 46 -8.81 -9.28 -2.74
C HIS A 46 -7.49 -8.54 -2.92
N LEU A 47 -6.46 -9.21 -3.44
CA LEU A 47 -5.20 -8.55 -3.77
C LEU A 47 -5.35 -7.59 -4.95
N PRO A 48 -4.54 -6.53 -5.04
CA PRO A 48 -3.53 -6.10 -4.05
C PRO A 48 -4.17 -5.47 -2.80
N LEU A 49 -3.50 -5.63 -1.65
CA LEU A 49 -3.85 -4.99 -0.38
C LEU A 49 -2.91 -3.80 -0.13
N THR A 50 -3.47 -2.62 0.08
CA THR A 50 -2.75 -1.42 0.51
C THR A 50 -2.83 -1.29 2.02
N VAL A 51 -1.66 -1.17 2.64
CA VAL A 51 -1.48 -0.99 4.07
C VAL A 51 -0.87 0.39 4.31
N ILE A 52 -1.53 1.22 5.12
CA ILE A 52 -1.07 2.56 5.48
C ILE A 52 -0.76 2.57 6.98
N ASN A 53 0.48 2.93 7.35
CA ASN A 53 0.93 2.96 8.74
C ASN A 53 0.64 1.65 9.51
N GLY A 54 0.85 0.51 8.86
CA GLY A 54 0.63 -0.82 9.43
C GLY A 54 -0.84 -1.27 9.47
N LYS A 55 -1.79 -0.44 9.03
CA LYS A 55 -3.23 -0.77 9.02
C LYS A 55 -3.71 -1.06 7.59
N PRO A 56 -4.47 -2.14 7.36
CA PRO A 56 -5.10 -2.38 6.07
C PRO A 56 -6.11 -1.26 5.76
N SER A 57 -6.06 -0.69 4.56
CA SER A 57 -6.91 0.45 4.18
C SER A 57 -7.68 0.25 2.88
N PHE A 58 -7.05 -0.35 1.86
CA PHE A 58 -7.68 -0.59 0.56
C PHE A 58 -7.33 -1.98 0.05
N HIS A 59 -8.24 -2.63 -0.67
CA HIS A 59 -7.98 -3.92 -1.30
C HIS A 59 -8.73 -4.04 -2.63
N GLY A 60 -8.28 -4.92 -3.51
CA GLY A 60 -8.91 -5.22 -4.80
C GLY A 60 -8.52 -4.27 -5.94
N GLY A 61 -7.47 -3.47 -5.75
CA GLY A 61 -6.93 -2.60 -6.80
C GLY A 61 -6.06 -1.47 -6.26
N LEU A 62 -5.32 -0.82 -7.16
CA LEU A 62 -4.50 0.36 -6.87
C LEU A 62 -5.14 1.58 -7.56
N SER A 63 -5.71 2.49 -6.77
CA SER A 63 -6.24 3.76 -7.27
C SER A 63 -5.45 4.89 -6.65
N SER A 64 -4.67 5.60 -7.48
CA SER A 64 -3.87 6.76 -7.07
C SER A 64 -4.72 7.86 -6.44
N GLU A 65 -5.93 8.09 -6.98
CA GLU A 65 -6.88 9.06 -6.44
C GLU A 65 -7.35 8.68 -5.03
N LYS A 66 -7.85 7.45 -4.84
CA LYS A 66 -8.37 7.00 -3.53
C LYS A 66 -7.27 6.87 -2.49
N ILE A 67 -6.18 6.18 -2.84
CA ILE A 67 -5.07 5.93 -1.92
C ILE A 67 -4.35 7.25 -1.61
N GLY A 68 -4.07 8.07 -2.62
CA GLY A 68 -3.46 9.39 -2.44
C GLY A 68 -4.36 10.40 -1.74
N GLY A 69 -5.68 10.23 -1.79
CA GLY A 69 -6.63 10.95 -0.94
C GLY A 69 -6.43 10.57 0.53
N GLY A 70 -6.52 9.28 0.84
CA GLY A 70 -6.37 8.78 2.22
C GLY A 70 -5.00 9.07 2.85
N VAL A 71 -3.91 8.99 2.09
CA VAL A 71 -2.58 9.38 2.57
C VAL A 71 -2.50 10.88 2.85
N SER A 72 -3.07 11.72 1.97
CA SER A 72 -3.05 13.18 2.14
C SER A 72 -3.86 13.64 3.34
N GLU A 73 -4.95 12.95 3.72
CA GLU A 73 -5.70 13.24 4.93
C GLU A 73 -4.92 12.97 6.22
N LEU A 74 -3.99 12.01 6.20
CA LEU A 74 -3.15 11.67 7.35
C LEU A 74 -1.95 12.60 7.54
N LEU A 75 -1.60 13.38 6.51
CA LEU A 75 -0.50 14.34 6.52
C LEU A 75 -0.94 15.77 6.87
N LYS A 76 -2.25 15.99 7.06
CA LYS A 76 -2.81 17.24 7.57
C LYS A 76 -2.73 17.31 9.08
#